data_AF-A0A0E2H261-F1
#
_entry.id   AF-A0A0E2H261-F1
#
_cell.length_a   1.000
_cell.length_b   1.000
_cell.length_c   1.000
_cell.angle_alpha   90.00
_cell.angle_beta   90.00
_cell.angle_gamma   90.00
#
_symmetry.space_group_name_H-M   'P 1'
#
loop_
_entity.id
_entity.type
_entity.pdbx_description
1 polymer ?
#
loop_
_entity_poly.entity_id
_entity_poly.type
_entity_poly.pdbx_seq_one_letter_code
_entity_poly.pdbx_strand_id
1 'polypeptide(L)'
;MSLHKTIQSLFQSAVQNVVSHILDFTLRSGNDFTRNRKFPADKLISFLVTQGAASTRVEMLDFFGLDAAMPTSSAFRQQRAKLKPEALEDVFLSFNSSFFQLAPPQNHIADGYRCIAADGSTVSFFSSRRFTADDYLVSEGHSSKGFYSLHINAFYDLDRNMYTGALLQPAIPGVLQHG
;
A
#
# COMPACT_ATOMS: atom_id res chain seq x y z
N MET A 1 13.80 5.84 23.71
CA MET A 1 13.06 6.40 22.55
C MET A 1 11.59 6.04 22.75
N SER A 2 10.62 6.94 22.49
CA SER A 2 9.19 6.57 22.64
C SER A 2 8.76 5.58 21.56
N LEU A 3 7.75 4.74 21.82
CA LEU A 3 7.24 3.76 20.84
C LEU A 3 6.90 4.42 19.49
N HIS A 4 6.24 5.58 19.53
CA HIS A 4 5.94 6.37 18.33
C HIS A 4 7.20 6.73 17.52
N LYS A 5 8.27 7.19 18.19
CA LYS A 5 9.54 7.52 17.51
C LYS A 5 10.20 6.27 16.93
N THR A 6 10.09 5.13 17.62
CA THR A 6 10.57 3.85 17.11
C THR A 6 9.80 3.43 15.85
N ILE A 7 8.47 3.49 15.86
CA ILE A 7 7.63 3.17 14.70
C ILE A 7 7.98 4.07 13.52
N GLN A 8 8.09 5.38 13.74
CA GLN A 8 8.49 6.32 12.68
C GLN A 8 9.89 6.02 12.12
N SER A 9 10.85 5.70 12.99
CA SER A 9 12.20 5.34 12.56
C SER A 9 12.22 4.07 11.73
N LEU A 10 11.48 3.03 12.15
CA LEU A 10 11.38 1.78 11.41
C LEU A 10 10.74 1.97 10.04
N PHE A 11 9.66 2.75 9.98
CA PHE A 11 9.00 3.09 8.72
C PHE A 11 9.96 3.84 7.79
N GLN A 12 10.65 4.87 8.30
CA GLN A 12 11.62 5.61 7.51
C GLN A 12 12.77 4.71 7.01
N SER A 13 13.28 3.81 7.84
CA SER A 13 14.30 2.83 7.43
C SER A 13 13.82 1.90 6.32
N ALA A 14 12.58 1.39 6.42
CA ALA A 14 11.98 0.54 5.38
C ALA A 14 11.83 1.30 4.06
N VAL A 15 11.37 2.55 4.09
CA VAL A 15 11.29 3.41 2.90
C VAL A 15 12.68 3.64 2.30
N GLN A 16 13.70 3.95 3.13
CA GLN A 16 15.05 4.18 2.61
C GLN A 16 15.67 2.92 1.99
N ASN A 17 15.38 1.73 2.52
CA ASN A 17 15.81 0.47 1.93
C ASN A 17 15.24 0.28 0.51
N VAL A 18 13.95 0.54 0.33
CA VAL A 18 13.32 0.48 -1.00
C VAL A 18 13.88 1.55 -1.93
N VAL A 19 14.10 2.77 -1.43
CA VAL A 19 14.65 3.88 -2.22
C VAL A 19 16.08 3.62 -2.68
N SER A 20 16.93 2.98 -1.86
CA SER A 20 18.29 2.62 -2.28
C SER A 20 18.31 1.57 -3.40
N HIS A 21 17.23 0.79 -3.54
CA HIS A 21 17.03 -0.23 -4.56
C HIS A 21 15.91 0.15 -5.55
N ILE A 22 15.61 1.45 -5.69
CA ILE A 22 14.40 1.92 -6.39
C ILE A 22 14.28 1.39 -7.82
N LEU A 23 15.41 1.14 -8.50
CA LEU A 23 15.44 0.66 -9.88
C LEU A 23 14.73 -0.69 -10.07
N ASP A 24 14.78 -1.57 -9.06
CA ASP A 24 14.11 -2.87 -9.07
C ASP A 24 12.57 -2.70 -9.06
N PHE A 25 12.13 -1.61 -8.42
CA PHE A 25 10.74 -1.24 -8.25
C PHE A 25 10.22 -0.22 -9.27
N THR A 26 10.93 -0.04 -10.39
CA THR A 26 10.47 0.84 -11.49
C THR A 26 9.98 0.07 -12.70
N LEU A 27 9.01 0.64 -13.44
CA LEU A 27 8.55 0.07 -14.71
C LEU A 27 9.62 0.18 -15.82
N ARG A 28 10.46 1.22 -15.80
CA ARG A 28 11.58 1.39 -16.74
C ARG A 28 12.89 1.57 -15.99
N SER A 29 13.49 0.43 -15.64
CA SER A 29 14.79 0.38 -14.97
C SER A 29 15.85 1.19 -15.73
N GLY A 30 16.68 1.93 -14.99
CA GLY A 30 17.71 2.82 -15.53
C GLY A 30 17.21 4.19 -16.05
N ASN A 31 15.90 4.44 -16.10
CA ASN A 31 15.33 5.73 -16.54
C ASN A 31 14.47 6.40 -15.47
N ASP A 32 13.58 5.64 -14.84
CA ASP A 32 12.67 6.17 -13.84
C ASP A 32 13.40 6.40 -12.50
N PHE A 33 13.05 7.49 -11.80
CA PHE A 33 13.68 7.96 -10.54
C PHE A 33 15.20 8.22 -10.56
N THR A 34 15.86 8.24 -11.71
CA THR A 34 17.32 8.54 -11.80
C THR A 34 17.68 10.02 -11.65
N ARG A 35 16.72 10.92 -11.86
CA ARG A 35 16.90 12.37 -11.72
C ARG A 35 16.18 12.89 -10.48
N ASN A 36 16.78 13.86 -9.81
CA ASN A 36 16.11 14.58 -8.73
C ASN A 36 14.92 15.39 -9.30
N ARG A 37 13.74 15.17 -8.73
CA ARG A 37 12.45 15.78 -9.13
C ARG A 37 11.74 16.27 -7.88
N LYS A 38 10.76 17.16 -8.03
CA LYS A 38 9.96 17.67 -6.89
C LYS A 38 9.19 16.58 -6.11
N PHE A 39 9.05 15.38 -6.67
CA PHE A 39 8.45 14.22 -6.02
C PHE A 39 9.43 13.04 -6.15
N PRO A 40 10.48 12.98 -5.30
CA PRO A 40 11.41 11.86 -5.27
C PRO A 40 10.74 10.61 -4.68
N ALA A 41 11.38 9.44 -4.83
CA ALA A 41 10.80 8.15 -4.48
C ALA A 41 10.47 8.02 -2.98
N ASP A 42 11.31 8.55 -2.10
CA ASP A 42 11.10 8.56 -0.64
C ASP A 42 9.82 9.32 -0.27
N LYS A 43 9.64 10.53 -0.83
CA LYS A 43 8.42 11.33 -0.64
C LYS A 43 7.22 10.68 -1.28
N LEU A 44 7.40 9.99 -2.41
CA LEU A 44 6.32 9.27 -3.07
C LEU A 44 5.77 8.13 -2.24
N ILE A 45 6.65 7.25 -1.81
CA ILE A 45 6.30 6.09 -1.01
C ILE A 45 5.71 6.55 0.33
N SER A 46 6.34 7.52 0.99
CA SER A 46 5.82 8.08 2.24
C SER A 46 4.42 8.66 2.07
N PHE A 47 4.21 9.47 1.04
CA PHE A 47 2.90 10.08 0.77
C PHE A 47 1.83 9.01 0.51
N LEU A 48 2.13 7.97 -0.28
CA LEU A 48 1.20 6.89 -0.59
C LEU A 48 0.75 6.13 0.67
N VAL A 49 1.67 5.89 1.62
CA VAL A 49 1.35 5.18 2.87
C VAL A 49 0.58 6.06 3.85
N THR A 50 0.82 7.37 3.84
CA THR A 50 0.14 8.32 4.74
C THR A 50 -1.15 8.88 4.19
N GLN A 51 -1.55 8.50 2.97
CA GLN A 51 -2.83 8.93 2.41
C GLN A 51 -4.00 8.40 3.27
N GLY A 52 -4.96 9.27 3.53
CA GLY A 52 -6.16 8.99 4.31
C GLY A 52 -7.40 8.90 3.42
N ALA A 53 -8.51 9.47 3.91
CA ALA A 53 -9.81 9.44 3.23
C ALA A 53 -10.16 10.73 2.48
N ALA A 54 -9.26 11.72 2.44
CA ALA A 54 -9.52 13.01 1.81
C ALA A 54 -9.11 13.00 0.32
N SER A 55 -9.48 14.04 -0.41
CA SER A 55 -9.04 14.17 -1.81
C SER A 55 -7.51 14.28 -1.88
N THR A 56 -6.88 13.70 -2.91
CA THR A 56 -5.42 13.75 -3.11
C THR A 56 -4.87 15.18 -3.02
N ARG A 57 -5.61 16.18 -3.51
CA ARG A 57 -5.17 17.59 -3.45
C ARG A 57 -5.06 18.08 -2.00
N VAL A 58 -6.04 17.75 -1.16
CA VAL A 58 -6.08 18.13 0.26
C VAL A 58 -4.98 17.42 1.03
N GLU A 59 -4.80 16.12 0.79
CA GLU A 59 -3.74 15.36 1.47
C GLU A 59 -2.34 15.79 1.05
N MET A 60 -2.15 16.16 -0.22
CA MET A 60 -0.88 16.76 -0.65
C MET A 60 -0.64 18.11 0.04
N LEU A 61 -1.67 18.93 0.25
CA LEU A 61 -1.53 20.21 0.96
C LEU A 61 -1.04 19.98 2.40
N ASP A 62 -1.61 19.00 3.09
CA ASP A 62 -1.22 18.64 4.45
C ASP A 62 0.20 18.03 4.49
N PHE A 63 0.48 17.02 3.65
CA PHE A 63 1.78 16.33 3.61
C PHE A 63 2.97 17.27 3.30
N PHE A 64 2.75 18.28 2.44
CA PHE A 64 3.77 19.27 2.10
C PHE A 64 3.71 20.54 2.97
N GLY A 65 2.88 20.57 4.02
CA GLY A 65 2.80 21.70 4.96
C GLY A 65 2.40 23.02 4.30
N LEU A 66 1.49 22.97 3.33
CA LEU A 66 1.03 24.13 2.55
C LEU A 66 2.13 24.89 1.80
N ASP A 67 3.27 24.24 1.51
CA ASP A 67 4.37 24.85 0.77
C ASP A 67 3.95 25.26 -0.65
N ALA A 68 4.16 26.54 -1.00
CA ALA A 68 3.90 27.06 -2.33
C ALA A 68 4.71 26.36 -3.43
N ALA A 69 5.85 25.77 -3.09
CA ALA A 69 6.69 25.00 -4.00
C ALA A 69 6.18 23.55 -4.22
N MET A 70 5.10 23.15 -3.55
CA MET A 70 4.57 21.79 -3.57
C MET A 70 4.36 21.26 -5.00
N PRO A 71 4.52 19.94 -5.21
CA PRO A 71 4.27 19.35 -6.51
C PRO A 71 2.80 19.45 -6.92
N THR A 72 2.53 19.48 -8.23
CA THR A 72 1.16 19.42 -8.74
C THR A 72 0.61 18.00 -8.68
N SER A 73 -0.71 17.85 -8.63
CA SER A 73 -1.36 16.54 -8.71
C SER A 73 -1.01 15.78 -10.00
N SER A 74 -0.70 16.49 -11.09
CA SER A 74 -0.18 15.88 -12.32
C SER A 74 1.22 15.30 -12.12
N ALA A 75 2.12 16.05 -11.47
CA ALA A 75 3.47 15.57 -11.16
C ALA A 75 3.44 14.34 -10.24
N PHE A 76 2.54 14.32 -9.24
CA PHE A 76 2.29 13.14 -8.42
C PHE A 76 1.87 11.93 -9.25
N ARG A 77 0.82 12.05 -10.07
CA ARG A 77 0.34 10.96 -10.94
C ARG A 77 1.42 10.43 -11.87
N GLN A 78 2.23 11.31 -12.46
CA GLN A 78 3.33 10.93 -13.34
C GLN A 78 4.44 10.17 -12.62
N GLN A 79 4.72 10.47 -11.35
CA GLN A 79 5.72 9.75 -10.57
C GLN A 79 5.17 8.43 -10.04
N ARG A 80 3.93 8.42 -9.54
CA ARG A 80 3.22 7.20 -9.15
C ARG A 80 3.17 6.19 -10.30
N ALA A 81 2.91 6.63 -11.53
CA ALA A 81 2.82 5.75 -12.70
C ALA A 81 4.14 5.04 -13.07
N LYS A 82 5.26 5.38 -12.44
CA LYS A 82 6.57 4.72 -12.67
C LYS A 82 6.89 3.65 -11.62
N LEU A 83 6.21 3.72 -10.48
CA LEU A 83 6.48 2.88 -9.32
C LEU A 83 5.66 1.60 -9.44
N LYS A 84 6.33 0.46 -9.28
CA LYS A 84 5.72 -0.85 -9.16
C LYS A 84 5.06 -1.02 -7.78
N PRO A 85 3.91 -1.72 -7.66
CA PRO A 85 3.26 -1.95 -6.36
C PRO A 85 4.13 -2.70 -5.35
N GLU A 86 5.04 -3.54 -5.83
CA GLU A 86 6.02 -4.31 -5.04
C GLU A 86 6.90 -3.40 -4.16
N ALA A 87 7.06 -2.11 -4.52
CA ALA A 87 7.72 -1.14 -3.65
C ALA A 87 7.03 -0.98 -2.29
N LEU A 88 5.68 -0.91 -2.29
CA LEU A 88 4.89 -0.73 -1.08
C LEU A 88 4.82 -2.04 -0.28
N GLU A 89 4.78 -3.17 -0.98
CA GLU A 89 4.87 -4.49 -0.37
C GLU A 89 6.20 -4.67 0.38
N ASP A 90 7.32 -4.31 -0.26
CA ASP A 90 8.64 -4.44 0.36
C ASP A 90 8.83 -3.48 1.55
N VAL A 91 8.26 -2.26 1.50
CA VAL A 91 8.18 -1.38 2.68
C VAL A 91 7.41 -2.05 3.82
N PHE A 92 6.24 -2.62 3.53
CA PHE A 92 5.40 -3.28 4.52
C PHE A 92 6.11 -4.49 5.16
N LEU A 93 6.71 -5.36 4.34
CA LEU A 93 7.42 -6.55 4.82
C LEU A 93 8.70 -6.18 5.59
N SER A 94 9.49 -5.23 5.09
CA SER A 94 10.70 -4.74 5.76
C SER A 94 10.39 -4.10 7.11
N PHE A 95 9.33 -3.30 7.18
CA PHE A 95 8.85 -2.70 8.42
C PHE A 95 8.44 -3.78 9.42
N ASN A 96 7.59 -4.72 9.00
CA ASN A 96 7.10 -5.81 9.85
C ASN A 96 8.24 -6.67 10.39
N SER A 97 9.19 -7.08 9.54
CA SER A 97 10.35 -7.87 9.93
C SER A 97 11.18 -7.15 11.01
N SER A 98 11.47 -5.87 10.78
CA SER A 98 12.24 -5.06 11.72
C SER A 98 11.50 -4.84 13.05
N PHE A 99 10.19 -4.58 12.99
CA PHE A 99 9.37 -4.45 14.19
C PHE A 99 9.32 -5.75 14.98
N PHE A 100 9.18 -6.90 14.31
CA PHE A 100 9.09 -8.20 14.96
C PHE A 100 10.38 -8.64 15.66
N GLN A 101 11.53 -8.15 15.20
CA GLN A 101 12.83 -8.35 15.86
C GLN A 101 12.97 -7.50 17.13
N LEU A 102 12.39 -6.29 17.15
CA LEU A 102 12.50 -5.37 18.29
C LEU A 102 11.42 -5.62 19.36
N ALA A 103 10.21 -5.97 18.94
CA ALA A 103 9.06 -6.18 19.80
C ALA A 103 8.70 -7.67 19.79
N PRO A 104 9.18 -8.46 20.77
CA PRO A 104 8.71 -9.83 20.94
C PRO A 104 7.20 -9.84 21.23
N PRO A 105 6.51 -10.96 20.95
CA PRO A 105 5.10 -11.11 21.28
C PRO A 105 4.86 -10.76 22.75
N GLN A 106 3.87 -9.92 23.03
CA GLN A 106 3.55 -9.57 24.42
C GLN A 106 2.75 -10.67 25.10
N ASN A 107 1.96 -11.41 24.31
CA ASN A 107 1.15 -12.54 24.75
C ASN A 107 1.32 -13.69 23.77
N HIS A 108 1.05 -14.90 24.24
CA HIS A 108 0.92 -16.10 23.41
C HIS A 108 -0.49 -16.64 23.62
N ILE A 109 -1.34 -16.49 22.61
CA ILE A 109 -2.74 -16.94 22.66
C ILE A 109 -2.81 -18.47 22.71
N ALA A 110 -1.87 -19.15 22.04
CA ALA A 110 -1.74 -20.59 22.08
C ALA A 110 -0.26 -20.99 22.11
N ASP A 111 0.11 -21.79 23.12
CA ASP A 111 1.49 -22.22 23.30
C ASP A 111 2.01 -23.02 22.09
N GLY A 112 3.16 -22.61 21.55
CA GLY A 112 3.80 -23.26 20.42
C GLY A 112 3.16 -22.96 19.05
N TYR A 113 2.11 -22.15 19.00
CA TYR A 113 1.45 -21.74 17.76
C TYR A 113 1.54 -20.24 17.55
N ARG A 114 1.47 -19.83 16.28
CA ARG A 114 1.29 -18.42 15.88
C ARG A 114 -0.13 -18.26 15.39
N CYS A 115 -0.95 -17.51 16.13
CA CYS A 115 -2.36 -17.35 15.80
C CYS A 115 -2.55 -16.20 14.80
N ILE A 116 -3.01 -16.52 13.58
CA ILE A 116 -3.31 -15.55 12.53
C ILE A 116 -4.82 -15.53 12.27
N ALA A 117 -5.43 -14.36 12.45
CA ALA A 117 -6.79 -14.12 11.96
C ALA A 117 -6.74 -13.77 10.47
N ALA A 118 -7.68 -14.31 9.70
CA ALA A 118 -7.87 -13.99 8.30
C ALA A 118 -9.29 -13.47 8.11
N ASP A 119 -9.43 -12.24 7.62
CA ASP A 119 -10.72 -11.64 7.30
C ASP A 119 -10.69 -10.95 5.95
N GLY A 120 -11.84 -10.93 5.27
CA GLY A 120 -11.98 -10.58 3.88
C GLY A 120 -12.92 -9.39 3.66
N SER A 121 -12.57 -8.51 2.72
CA SER A 121 -13.48 -7.46 2.26
C SER A 121 -13.42 -7.30 0.75
N THR A 122 -14.51 -6.88 0.15
CA THR A 122 -14.61 -6.64 -1.29
C THR A 122 -14.75 -5.15 -1.54
N VAL A 123 -13.92 -4.62 -2.44
CA VAL A 123 -13.95 -3.22 -2.87
C VAL A 123 -14.20 -3.14 -4.37
N SER A 124 -15.19 -2.33 -4.75
CA SER A 124 -15.48 -2.04 -6.15
C SER A 124 -14.92 -0.67 -6.54
N PHE A 125 -14.37 -0.57 -7.74
CA PHE A 125 -13.72 0.64 -8.24
C PHE A 125 -13.89 0.80 -9.74
N PHE A 126 -13.74 2.04 -10.20
CA PHE A 126 -13.71 2.35 -11.63
C PHE A 126 -12.26 2.36 -12.12
N SER A 127 -12.03 1.67 -13.23
CA SER A 127 -10.74 1.61 -13.90
C SER A 127 -10.93 1.48 -15.41
N SER A 128 -9.83 1.30 -16.14
CA SER A 128 -9.84 0.94 -17.55
C SER A 128 -9.03 -0.33 -17.76
N ARG A 129 -9.32 -1.08 -18.83
CA ARG A 129 -8.59 -2.31 -19.20
C ARG A 129 -7.09 -2.12 -19.37
N ARG A 130 -6.62 -0.88 -19.56
CA ARG A 130 -5.19 -0.54 -19.60
C ARG A 130 -4.50 -0.70 -18.24
N PHE A 131 -5.22 -0.54 -17.14
CA PHE A 131 -4.66 -0.48 -15.78
C PHE A 131 -5.11 -1.64 -14.89
N THR A 132 -6.16 -2.37 -15.28
CA THR A 132 -6.70 -3.47 -14.48
C THR A 132 -7.08 -4.61 -15.40
N ALA A 133 -6.65 -5.81 -15.03
CA ALA A 133 -6.89 -7.02 -15.79
C ALA A 133 -8.37 -7.41 -15.78
N ASP A 134 -8.79 -8.16 -16.81
CA ASP A 134 -10.19 -8.49 -17.06
C ASP A 134 -10.76 -9.51 -16.05
N ASP A 135 -9.91 -10.23 -15.33
CA ASP A 135 -10.30 -11.11 -14.23
C ASP A 135 -10.98 -10.35 -13.08
N TYR A 136 -10.64 -9.08 -12.86
CA TYR A 136 -11.31 -8.21 -11.89
C TYR A 136 -12.60 -7.56 -12.42
N LEU A 137 -12.94 -7.72 -13.70
CA LEU A 137 -14.09 -7.04 -14.30
C LEU A 137 -15.39 -7.79 -14.00
N VAL A 138 -16.32 -7.11 -13.33
CA VAL A 138 -17.68 -7.57 -13.09
C VAL A 138 -18.62 -6.89 -14.08
N SER A 139 -19.18 -7.66 -15.01
CA SER A 139 -20.05 -7.13 -16.08
C SER A 139 -21.43 -7.78 -16.16
N GLU A 140 -21.67 -8.89 -15.47
CA GLU A 140 -22.95 -9.57 -15.48
C GLU A 140 -24.01 -8.78 -14.69
N GLY A 141 -25.16 -8.50 -15.31
CA GLY A 141 -26.38 -8.03 -14.62
C GLY A 141 -26.42 -6.59 -14.09
N HIS A 142 -25.31 -5.84 -14.05
CA HIS A 142 -25.24 -4.57 -13.30
C HIS A 142 -25.06 -3.29 -14.15
N SER A 143 -24.42 -3.33 -15.32
CA SER A 143 -24.37 -2.20 -16.27
C SER A 143 -23.77 -2.63 -17.62
N SER A 144 -24.05 -1.91 -18.72
CA SER A 144 -23.46 -2.20 -20.04
C SER A 144 -21.94 -2.03 -20.10
N LYS A 145 -21.33 -1.38 -19.10
CA LYS A 145 -19.88 -1.14 -19.01
C LYS A 145 -19.17 -1.95 -17.92
N GLY A 146 -19.92 -2.57 -17.00
CA GLY A 146 -19.36 -3.24 -15.81
C GLY A 146 -18.61 -2.30 -14.85
N PHE A 147 -17.99 -2.87 -13.83
CA PHE A 147 -17.07 -2.23 -12.89
C PHE A 147 -15.96 -3.21 -12.48
N TYR A 148 -14.88 -2.75 -11.86
CA TYR A 148 -13.83 -3.64 -11.36
C TYR A 148 -14.04 -3.93 -9.87
N SER A 149 -13.78 -5.16 -9.44
CA SER A 149 -13.98 -5.57 -8.06
C SER A 149 -12.85 -6.46 -7.57
N LEU A 150 -12.26 -6.07 -6.45
CA LEU A 150 -11.13 -6.71 -5.79
C LEU A 150 -11.60 -7.25 -4.44
N HIS A 151 -11.29 -8.51 -4.16
CA HIS A 151 -11.43 -9.12 -2.85
C HIS A 151 -10.06 -9.17 -2.16
N ILE A 152 -10.00 -8.65 -0.94
CA ILE A 152 -8.80 -8.55 -0.12
C ILE A 152 -9.01 -9.48 1.07
N ASN A 153 -8.10 -10.42 1.31
CA ASN A 153 -8.00 -11.14 2.58
C ASN A 153 -6.80 -10.63 3.35
N ALA A 154 -7.02 -9.98 4.49
CA ALA A 154 -5.96 -9.47 5.35
C ALA A 154 -5.62 -10.49 6.45
N PHE A 155 -4.32 -10.67 6.69
CA PHE A 155 -3.81 -11.57 7.72
C PHE A 155 -3.31 -10.76 8.91
N TYR A 156 -3.87 -11.02 10.08
CA TYR A 156 -3.56 -10.30 11.32
C TYR A 156 -2.99 -11.25 12.37
N ASP A 157 -1.78 -10.95 12.83
CA ASP A 157 -1.11 -11.66 13.91
C ASP A 157 -1.66 -11.21 15.26
N LEU A 158 -2.37 -12.12 15.91
CA LEU A 158 -3.09 -11.85 17.16
C LEU A 158 -2.14 -11.72 18.37
N ASP A 159 -0.96 -12.35 18.31
CA ASP A 159 0.04 -12.29 19.39
C ASP A 159 0.85 -10.98 19.34
N ARG A 160 1.00 -10.41 18.14
CA ARG A 160 1.78 -9.19 17.87
C ARG A 160 0.92 -7.96 17.58
N ASN A 161 -0.39 -8.13 17.45
CA ASN A 161 -1.36 -7.09 17.11
C ASN A 161 -1.01 -6.33 15.81
N MET A 162 -0.62 -7.05 14.77
CA MET A 162 -0.17 -6.45 13.50
C MET A 162 -0.63 -7.24 12.27
N TYR A 163 -0.91 -6.52 11.18
CA TYR A 163 -1.08 -7.15 9.88
C TYR A 163 0.25 -7.71 9.37
N THR A 164 0.22 -8.95 8.86
CA THR A 164 1.40 -9.67 8.37
C THR A 164 1.43 -9.81 6.86
N GLY A 165 0.28 -9.68 6.21
CA GLY A 165 0.13 -9.80 4.77
C GLY A 165 -1.30 -9.56 4.33
N ALA A 166 -1.50 -9.50 3.02
CA ALA A 166 -2.82 -9.53 2.42
C ALA A 166 -2.77 -10.31 1.10
N LEU A 167 -3.85 -11.03 0.78
CA LEU A 167 -4.05 -11.68 -0.50
C LEU A 167 -5.08 -10.89 -1.31
N LEU A 168 -4.66 -10.42 -2.49
CA LEU A 168 -5.49 -9.71 -3.45
C LEU A 168 -5.95 -10.69 -4.53
N GLN A 169 -7.26 -10.77 -4.76
CA GLN A 169 -7.83 -11.66 -5.78
C GLN A 169 -9.09 -11.05 -6.41
N PRO A 170 -9.48 -11.47 -7.62
CA PRO A 170 -10.76 -11.09 -8.19
C PRO A 170 -11.93 -11.38 -7.25
N ALA A 171 -12.92 -10.48 -7.20
CA ALA A 171 -14.15 -10.76 -6.48
C ALA A 171 -14.93 -11.87 -7.18
N ILE A 172 -15.39 -12.88 -6.43
CA ILE A 172 -16.14 -14.01 -6.99
C ILE A 172 -17.50 -13.50 -7.49
N PRO A 173 -17.83 -13.65 -8.79
CA PRO A 173 -19.15 -13.31 -9.30
C PRO A 173 -20.23 -14.16 -8.62
N GLY A 174 -21.25 -13.52 -8.05
CA GLY A 174 -22.43 -14.20 -7.48
C GLY A 174 -22.42 -14.46 -5.98
N VAL A 175 -21.31 -14.22 -5.27
CA VAL A 175 -21.34 -14.16 -3.78
C VAL A 175 -21.70 -12.73 -3.38
N LEU A 176 -22.98 -12.39 -3.50
CA LEU A 176 -23.53 -11.28 -2.73
C LEU A 176 -23.40 -11.69 -1.25
N GLN A 177 -22.39 -11.14 -0.56
CA GLN A 177 -22.38 -11.20 0.89
C GLN A 177 -23.56 -10.35 1.38
N HIS A 178 -24.63 -11.03 1.81
CA HIS A 178 -25.62 -10.42 2.68
C HIS A 178 -24.88 -9.93 3.93
N GLY A 179 -24.99 -8.62 4.19
CA GLY A 179 -24.25 -7.92 5.23
C GLY A 179 -24.69 -8.21 6.65
#